data_AF-A0A6A4GHJ6-F1
#
_entry.id   AF-A0A6A4GHJ6-F1
#
_cell.length_a   1.000
_cell.length_b   1.000
_cell.length_c   1.000
_cell.angle_alpha   90.00
_cell.angle_beta   90.00
_cell.angle_gamma   90.00
#
_symmetry.space_group_name_H-M   'P 1'
#
loop_
_entity.id
_entity.type
_entity.pdbx_description
1 polymer ?
#
loop_
_entity_poly.entity_id
_entity_poly.type
_entity_poly.pdbx_seq_one_letter_code
_entity_poly.pdbx_strand_id
1 'polypeptide(L)'
;SAGRPSIVGWWAQNAKTTSRVPQDKAFGDVVAFEAQWWKWWSAINPRWRERDPEGRIVVGGEGEGDFAILQKPGACGMLSVLMCLLWWYERLEDREDCSSWEAALEDVGWVIKELEEEKRYDFHSIKFNSKGSHFMIQSTSCDSTCCSET
;
A
#
# COMPACT_ATOMS: atom_id res chain seq x y z
N SER A 1 -12.81 1.97 0.70
CA SER A 1 -12.10 1.83 -0.59
C SER A 1 -12.90 0.91 -1.49
N ALA A 2 -13.09 1.30 -2.75
CA ALA A 2 -13.77 0.44 -3.73
C ALA A 2 -12.97 -0.86 -3.93
N GLY A 3 -13.67 -1.99 -4.09
CA GLY A 3 -13.04 -3.28 -4.40
C GLY A 3 -12.32 -3.99 -3.24
N ARG A 4 -12.25 -3.41 -2.03
CA ARG A 4 -11.57 -4.03 -0.87
C ARG A 4 -12.10 -5.46 -0.62
N PRO A 5 -11.20 -6.47 -0.48
CA PRO A 5 -11.61 -7.82 -0.14
C PRO A 5 -12.43 -7.88 1.16
N SER A 6 -13.52 -8.64 1.13
CA SER A 6 -14.42 -8.83 2.28
C SER A 6 -13.68 -9.35 3.51
N ILE A 7 -12.66 -10.18 3.29
CA ILE A 7 -11.79 -10.75 4.32
C ILE A 7 -11.07 -9.69 5.16
N VAL A 8 -10.72 -8.55 4.57
CA VAL A 8 -10.13 -7.41 5.30
C VAL A 8 -11.15 -6.81 6.26
N GLY A 9 -12.40 -6.68 5.82
CA GLY A 9 -13.49 -6.19 6.66
C GLY A 9 -13.81 -7.14 7.81
N TRP A 10 -13.85 -8.44 7.53
CA TRP A 10 -14.03 -9.48 8.55
C TRP A 10 -12.89 -9.44 9.57
N TRP A 11 -11.64 -9.40 9.10
CA TRP A 11 -10.47 -9.36 9.99
C TRP A 11 -10.45 -8.10 10.84
N ALA A 12 -10.66 -6.91 10.28
CA ALA A 12 -10.70 -5.67 11.06
C ALA A 12 -11.72 -5.72 12.22
N GLN A 13 -12.82 -6.46 12.06
CA GLN A 13 -13.83 -6.67 13.10
C GLN A 13 -13.47 -7.79 14.10
N ASN A 14 -12.64 -8.76 13.68
CA ASN A 14 -12.33 -9.98 14.43
C ASN A 14 -10.86 -10.05 14.94
N ALA A 15 -10.00 -9.10 14.57
CA ALA A 15 -8.55 -9.07 14.80
C ALA A 15 -8.13 -8.94 16.28
N LYS A 16 -9.09 -8.96 17.22
CA LYS A 16 -8.81 -9.07 18.66
C LYS A 16 -8.11 -10.38 19.03
N THR A 17 -7.97 -11.32 18.09
CA THR A 17 -7.24 -12.58 18.27
C THR A 17 -6.44 -12.86 17.01
N THR A 18 -5.11 -12.67 17.06
CA THR A 18 -4.17 -12.87 15.94
C THR A 18 -4.11 -14.31 15.42
N SER A 19 -4.73 -15.26 16.12
CA SER A 19 -4.81 -16.68 15.75
C SER A 19 -6.02 -17.06 14.89
N ARG A 20 -6.92 -16.12 14.55
CA ARG A 20 -8.10 -16.43 13.76
C ARG A 20 -7.80 -16.38 12.26
N VAL A 21 -7.53 -17.54 11.69
CA VAL A 21 -7.54 -17.77 10.24
C VAL A 21 -8.97 -17.56 9.72
N PRO A 22 -9.16 -16.84 8.60
CA PRO A 22 -10.48 -16.72 7.98
C PRO A 22 -11.04 -18.08 7.59
N GLN A 23 -12.31 -18.33 7.94
CA GLN A 23 -13.03 -19.51 7.45
C GLN A 23 -13.19 -19.42 5.92
N ASP A 24 -13.22 -20.56 5.23
CA ASP A 24 -13.29 -20.62 3.75
C ASP A 24 -14.45 -19.83 3.15
N LYS A 25 -15.58 -19.77 3.86
CA LYS A 25 -16.75 -18.95 3.48
C LYS A 25 -16.45 -17.45 3.39
N ALA A 26 -15.45 -16.95 4.12
CA ALA A 26 -15.06 -15.54 4.11
C ALA A 26 -14.00 -15.23 3.04
N PHE A 27 -13.21 -16.22 2.61
CA PHE A 27 -12.21 -16.07 1.55
C PHE A 27 -12.85 -16.22 0.16
N GLY A 28 -13.70 -17.24 -0.02
CA GLY A 28 -14.34 -17.53 -1.30
C GLY A 28 -13.42 -18.31 -2.26
N ASP A 29 -13.66 -18.13 -3.56
CA ASP A 29 -12.89 -18.72 -4.66
C ASP A 29 -11.58 -17.95 -4.89
N VAL A 30 -10.47 -18.66 -5.15
CA VAL A 30 -9.12 -18.07 -5.25
C VAL A 30 -8.98 -17.15 -6.47
N VAL A 31 -9.59 -17.51 -7.60
CA VAL A 31 -9.54 -16.71 -8.83
C VAL A 31 -10.34 -15.42 -8.67
N ALA A 32 -11.52 -15.51 -8.05
CA ALA A 32 -12.30 -14.32 -7.70
C ALA A 32 -11.56 -13.43 -6.69
N PHE A 33 -10.87 -14.03 -5.72
CA PHE A 33 -10.06 -13.30 -4.74
C PHE A 33 -8.90 -12.58 -5.40
N GLU A 34 -8.14 -13.25 -6.27
CA GLU A 34 -7.05 -12.65 -7.05
C GLU A 34 -7.51 -11.39 -7.79
N ALA A 35 -8.58 -11.51 -8.57
CA ALA A 35 -9.10 -10.38 -9.35
C ALA A 35 -9.54 -9.22 -8.44
N GLN A 36 -10.17 -9.54 -7.31
CA GLN A 36 -10.57 -8.56 -6.31
C GLN A 36 -9.36 -7.89 -5.64
N TRP A 37 -8.33 -8.66 -5.31
CA TRP A 37 -7.11 -8.17 -4.69
C TRP A 37 -6.38 -7.21 -5.63
N TRP A 38 -6.16 -7.57 -6.89
CA TRP A 38 -5.51 -6.70 -7.87
C TRP A 38 -6.29 -5.41 -8.11
N LYS A 39 -7.62 -5.49 -8.19
CA LYS A 39 -8.48 -4.30 -8.29
C LYS A 39 -8.33 -3.39 -7.07
N TRP A 40 -8.29 -3.96 -5.88
CA TRP A 40 -8.14 -3.20 -4.65
C TRP A 40 -6.75 -2.59 -4.51
N TRP A 41 -5.69 -3.39 -4.72
CA TRP A 41 -4.30 -2.96 -4.69
C TRP A 41 -4.08 -1.80 -5.66
N SER A 42 -4.60 -1.96 -6.88
CA SER A 42 -4.55 -0.92 -7.89
C SER A 42 -5.29 0.35 -7.46
N ALA A 43 -6.43 0.24 -6.78
CA ALA A 43 -7.21 1.39 -6.34
C ALA A 43 -6.61 2.16 -5.15
N ILE A 44 -5.83 1.50 -4.29
CA ILE A 44 -5.19 2.17 -3.13
C ILE A 44 -3.82 2.74 -3.45
N ASN A 45 -3.18 2.26 -4.52
CA ASN A 45 -1.91 2.80 -4.99
C ASN A 45 -2.07 4.25 -5.50
N PRO A 46 -1.00 5.07 -5.40
CA PRO A 46 -1.00 6.41 -5.95
C PRO A 46 -1.36 6.47 -7.43
N ARG A 47 -1.86 7.63 -7.87
CA ARG A 47 -2.22 7.87 -9.27
C ARG A 47 -1.03 7.92 -10.21
N TRP A 48 0.14 8.30 -9.69
CA TRP A 48 1.37 8.43 -10.46
C TRP A 48 1.95 7.08 -10.88
N ARG A 49 1.52 5.96 -10.26
CA ARG A 49 1.97 4.63 -10.65
C ARG A 49 1.41 4.22 -12.01
N GLU A 50 2.29 3.65 -12.84
CA GLU A 50 1.95 3.08 -14.13
C GLU A 50 0.91 1.97 -14.00
N ARG A 51 0.01 1.91 -14.99
CA ARG A 51 -1.08 0.92 -15.07
C ARG A 51 -1.17 0.34 -16.48
N ASP A 52 -1.50 -0.94 -16.53
CA ASP A 52 -1.85 -1.61 -17.78
C ASP A 52 -3.20 -1.11 -18.35
N PRO A 53 -3.57 -1.51 -19.58
CA PRO A 53 -4.86 -1.12 -20.19
C PRO A 53 -6.09 -1.52 -19.35
N GLU A 54 -5.98 -2.55 -18.51
CA GLU A 54 -7.00 -3.03 -17.60
C GLU A 54 -7.04 -2.25 -16.27
N GLY A 55 -6.13 -1.28 -16.09
CA GLY A 55 -6.03 -0.41 -14.92
C GLY A 55 -5.30 -1.04 -13.73
N ARG A 56 -4.69 -2.22 -13.92
CA ARG A 56 -3.85 -2.90 -12.93
C ARG A 56 -2.50 -2.21 -12.88
N ILE A 57 -1.94 -2.11 -11.68
CA ILE A 57 -0.59 -1.61 -11.47
C ILE A 57 0.44 -2.46 -12.22
N VAL A 58 1.37 -1.78 -12.91
CA VAL A 58 2.57 -2.41 -13.45
C VAL A 58 3.61 -2.57 -12.33
N VAL A 59 4.12 -3.78 -12.16
CA VAL A 59 5.05 -4.13 -11.08
C VAL A 59 6.36 -3.36 -11.24
N GLY A 60 6.83 -2.74 -10.16
CA GLY A 60 8.13 -2.03 -10.14
C GLY A 60 8.22 -0.82 -11.08
N GLY A 61 7.07 -0.27 -11.51
CA GLY A 61 7.02 0.80 -12.50
C GLY A 61 7.83 2.06 -12.17
N GLU A 62 8.24 2.77 -13.21
CA GLU A 62 8.96 4.04 -13.11
C GLU A 62 7.96 5.16 -12.76
N GLY A 63 8.12 5.79 -11.60
CA GLY A 63 7.25 6.88 -11.18
C GLY A 63 7.92 7.76 -10.16
N GLU A 64 7.64 9.07 -10.23
CA GLU A 64 8.15 10.07 -9.29
C GLU A 64 6.98 10.57 -8.43
N GLY A 65 7.02 10.26 -7.14
CA GLY A 65 5.99 10.64 -6.17
C GLY A 65 6.13 9.86 -4.86
N ASP A 66 5.43 10.31 -3.82
CA ASP A 66 5.48 9.65 -2.51
C ASP A 66 4.44 8.53 -2.36
N PHE A 67 4.73 7.61 -1.44
CA PHE A 67 3.83 6.56 -0.98
C PHE A 67 3.08 6.92 0.31
N ALA A 68 3.04 8.21 0.70
CA ALA A 68 2.43 8.64 1.96
C ALA A 68 0.95 8.23 2.08
N ILE A 69 0.24 8.07 0.96
CA ILE A 69 -1.14 7.58 0.94
C ILE A 69 -1.30 6.16 1.52
N LEU A 70 -0.27 5.32 1.40
CA LEU A 70 -0.23 3.94 1.92
C LEU A 70 0.21 3.89 3.39
N GLN A 71 0.76 4.98 3.93
CA GLN A 71 1.18 5.08 5.33
C GLN A 71 0.02 5.35 6.30
N LYS A 72 -1.23 5.38 5.82
CA LYS A 72 -2.40 5.65 6.66
C LYS A 72 -2.68 4.47 7.62
N PRO A 73 -2.58 4.64 8.95
CA PRO A 73 -2.87 3.56 9.90
C PRO A 73 -4.35 3.15 9.82
N GLY A 74 -4.61 1.85 10.04
CA GLY A 74 -5.96 1.27 10.08
C GLY A 74 -6.25 0.30 8.94
N ALA A 75 -7.53 0.13 8.60
CA ALA A 75 -8.03 -0.90 7.68
C ALA A 75 -7.63 -0.75 6.19
N CYS A 76 -6.77 0.22 5.88
CA CYS A 76 -6.18 0.45 4.55
C CYS A 76 -4.64 0.44 4.59
N GLY A 77 -4.05 0.16 5.76
CA GLY A 77 -2.60 0.13 5.91
C GLY A 77 -1.99 -1.15 5.35
N MET A 78 -0.68 -1.10 5.10
CA MET A 78 0.11 -2.19 4.53
C MET A 78 -0.03 -3.53 5.28
N LEU A 79 -0.33 -3.52 6.58
CA LEU A 79 -0.61 -4.75 7.33
C LEU A 79 -1.81 -5.52 6.75
N SER A 80 -2.89 -4.84 6.34
CA SER A 80 -4.03 -5.51 5.70
C SER A 80 -3.67 -6.14 4.36
N VAL A 81 -2.75 -5.50 3.62
CA VAL A 81 -2.25 -6.01 2.34
C VAL A 81 -1.43 -7.28 2.56
N LEU A 82 -0.50 -7.25 3.53
CA LEU A 82 0.32 -8.41 3.91
C LEU A 82 -0.52 -9.59 4.42
N MET A 83 -1.55 -9.34 5.23
CA MET A 83 -2.45 -10.39 5.68
C MET A 83 -3.23 -11.04 4.52
N CYS A 84 -3.64 -10.25 3.52
CA CYS A 84 -4.29 -10.79 2.33
C CYS A 84 -3.34 -11.70 1.53
N LEU A 85 -2.07 -11.29 1.35
CA LEU A 85 -1.08 -12.11 0.66
C LEU A 85 -0.80 -13.42 1.39
N LEU A 86 -0.72 -13.38 2.73
CA LEU A 86 -0.55 -14.59 3.55
C LEU A 86 -1.71 -15.57 3.34
N TRP A 87 -2.96 -15.11 3.44
CA TRP A 87 -4.13 -15.99 3.27
C TRP A 87 -4.35 -16.46 1.84
N TRP A 88 -3.90 -15.68 0.87
CA TRP A 88 -3.87 -16.10 -0.53
C TRP A 88 -2.88 -17.25 -0.70
N TYR A 89 -1.64 -17.11 -0.20
CA TYR A 89 -0.64 -18.17 -0.25
C TYR A 89 -1.12 -19.48 0.38
N GLU A 90 -1.78 -19.42 1.54
CA GLU A 90 -2.35 -20.60 2.23
C GLU A 90 -3.40 -21.37 1.41
N ARG A 91 -3.92 -20.77 0.33
CA ARG A 91 -4.97 -21.33 -0.52
C ARG A 91 -4.51 -21.67 -1.92
N LEU A 92 -3.25 -21.36 -2.26
CA LEU A 92 -2.62 -21.89 -3.46
C LEU A 92 -2.38 -23.38 -3.21
N GLU A 93 -3.05 -24.24 -3.96
CA GLU A 93 -2.75 -25.67 -3.94
C GLU A 93 -1.41 -25.94 -4.64
N ASP A 94 -0.73 -27.04 -4.32
CA ASP A 94 0.60 -27.42 -4.87
C ASP A 94 0.70 -27.44 -6.42
N ARG A 95 -0.41 -27.27 -7.14
CA ARG A 95 -0.51 -27.30 -8.61
C ARG A 95 -1.13 -26.05 -9.24
N GLU A 96 -1.46 -25.02 -8.47
CA GLU A 96 -1.94 -23.75 -9.02
C GLU A 96 -0.80 -22.85 -9.47
N ASP A 97 -1.06 -22.02 -10.47
CA ASP A 97 -0.11 -21.01 -10.94
C ASP A 97 0.06 -19.92 -9.87
N CYS A 98 1.19 -19.96 -9.16
CA CYS A 98 1.53 -18.95 -8.15
C CYS A 98 2.00 -17.62 -8.75
N SER A 99 2.12 -17.48 -10.07
CA SER A 99 2.75 -16.32 -10.71
C SER A 99 2.06 -14.99 -10.38
N SER A 100 0.73 -14.98 -10.25
CA SER A 100 -0.02 -13.78 -9.88
C SER A 100 0.22 -13.38 -8.42
N TRP A 101 0.34 -14.35 -7.52
CA TRP A 101 0.68 -14.10 -6.12
C TRP A 101 2.13 -13.64 -5.97
N GLU A 102 3.07 -14.24 -6.72
CA GLU A 102 4.48 -13.84 -6.73
C GLU A 102 4.66 -12.41 -7.23
N ALA A 103 3.98 -12.04 -8.33
CA ALA A 103 3.99 -10.68 -8.85
C ALA A 103 3.39 -9.67 -7.85
N ALA A 104 2.33 -10.08 -7.14
CA ALA A 104 1.75 -9.27 -6.08
C ALA A 104 2.71 -9.08 -4.88
N LEU A 105 3.42 -10.14 -4.49
CA LEU A 105 4.42 -10.11 -3.42
C LEU A 105 5.62 -9.24 -3.80
N GLU A 106 6.12 -9.37 -5.02
CA GLU A 106 7.20 -8.56 -5.56
C GLU A 106 6.84 -7.07 -5.53
N ASP A 107 5.66 -6.71 -6.03
CA ASP A 107 5.21 -5.32 -6.05
C ASP A 107 5.06 -4.72 -4.64
N VAL A 108 4.45 -5.48 -3.73
CA VAL A 108 4.29 -5.05 -2.33
C VAL A 108 5.66 -4.93 -1.64
N GLY A 109 6.59 -5.84 -1.92
CA GLY A 109 7.95 -5.79 -1.42
C GLY A 109 8.69 -4.54 -1.89
N TRP A 110 8.55 -4.20 -3.18
CA TRP A 110 9.08 -2.96 -3.73
C TRP A 110 8.49 -1.72 -3.03
N VAL A 111 7.17 -1.63 -2.90
CA VAL A 111 6.52 -0.50 -2.19
C VAL A 111 6.98 -0.38 -0.73
N ILE A 112 7.15 -1.50 -0.01
CA ILE A 112 7.63 -1.47 1.38
C ILE A 112 9.06 -0.92 1.46
N LYS A 113 9.92 -1.29 0.51
CA LYS A 113 11.29 -0.78 0.42
C LYS A 113 11.31 0.72 0.18
N GLU A 114 10.51 1.23 -0.77
CA GLU A 114 10.38 2.67 -1.03
C GLU A 114 9.88 3.42 0.21
N LEU A 115 8.88 2.87 0.91
CA LEU A 115 8.36 3.42 2.16
C LEU A 115 9.40 3.46 3.30
N GLU A 116 10.30 2.48 3.37
CA GLU A 116 11.40 2.46 4.33
C GLU A 116 12.44 3.53 4.01
N GLU A 117 12.80 3.66 2.73
CA GLU A 117 13.72 4.67 2.25
C GLU A 117 13.19 6.09 2.55
N GLU A 118 11.94 6.40 2.22
CA GLU A 118 11.26 7.68 2.56
C GLU A 118 11.40 8.04 4.05
N LYS A 119 11.08 7.10 4.94
CA LYS A 119 11.16 7.32 6.41
C LYS A 119 12.59 7.55 6.89
N ARG A 120 13.57 6.93 6.23
CA ARG A 120 14.98 7.14 6.54
C ARG A 120 15.40 8.58 6.21
N TYR A 121 14.87 9.17 5.15
CA TYR A 121 15.11 10.57 4.78
C TYR A 121 14.43 11.55 5.73
N ASP A 122 13.18 11.27 6.16
CA ASP A 122 12.48 12.11 7.15
C ASP A 122 13.23 12.17 8.48
N PHE A 123 13.74 11.04 8.98
CA PHE A 123 14.47 11.00 10.25
C PHE A 123 15.82 11.73 10.19
N HIS A 124 16.56 11.63 9.08
CA HIS A 124 17.83 12.34 8.91
C HIS A 124 17.66 13.84 8.61
N SER A 125 16.49 14.25 8.13
CA SER A 125 16.13 15.66 7.90
C SER A 125 15.78 16.42 9.20
N ILE A 126 15.51 15.70 10.30
CA ILE A 126 15.35 16.30 11.64
C ILE A 126 16.74 16.73 12.16
N LYS A 127 17.19 17.92 11.74
CA LYS A 127 18.30 18.61 12.39
C LYS A 127 17.80 19.17 13.72
N PHE A 128 18.20 18.54 14.82
CA PHE A 128 18.08 19.14 16.14
C PHE A 128 18.98 20.38 16.21
N ASN A 129 18.41 21.56 16.01
CA ASN A 129 19.11 22.80 16.32
C ASN A 129 19.11 22.99 17.84
N SER A 130 20.17 22.51 18.50
CA SER A 130 20.47 22.85 19.87
C SER A 130 20.89 24.32 19.92
N LYS A 131 19.91 25.22 20.06
CA LYS A 131 20.00 26.51 20.79
C LYS A 131 18.67 27.26 20.73
N GLY A 132 18.00 27.33 21.88
CA GLY A 132 17.16 28.47 22.28
C GLY A 132 15.75 28.53 21.70
N SER A 133 14.77 28.38 22.59
CA SER A 133 13.34 28.70 22.48
C SER A 133 12.91 29.66 21.36
N HIS A 134 12.31 29.13 20.29
CA HIS A 134 11.08 29.64 19.68
C HIS A 134 10.58 28.60 18.65
N PHE A 135 9.42 28.02 18.88
CA PHE A 135 8.76 27.17 17.88
C PHE A 135 8.30 28.08 16.72
N MET A 136 9.01 28.05 15.61
CA MET A 136 8.47 28.44 14.31
C MET A 136 8.38 27.18 13.47
N ILE A 137 7.15 26.72 13.22
CA ILE A 137 6.87 25.79 12.13
C ILE A 137 7.06 26.62 10.86
N GLN A 138 8.22 26.51 10.22
CA GLN A 138 8.34 26.97 8.84
C GLN A 138 7.66 25.91 7.97
N SER A 139 6.41 26.16 7.58
CA SER A 139 5.86 25.51 6.41
C SER A 139 6.69 25.98 5.21
N THR A 140 7.28 25.05 4.48
CA THR A 140 7.78 25.34 3.13
C THR A 140 6.58 25.81 2.31
N SER A 141 6.54 27.12 2.07
CA SER A 141 5.63 27.73 1.11
C SER A 141 5.90 27.06 -0.23
N CYS A 142 4.86 26.49 -0.87
CA CYS A 142 4.91 26.24 -2.30
C CYS A 142 5.30 27.56 -2.99
N ASP A 143 6.34 27.51 -3.80
CA ASP A 143 6.76 28.61 -4.65
C ASP A 143 5.63 28.98 -5.60
N SER A 144 5.14 30.20 -5.42
CA SER A 144 4.23 30.86 -6.34
C SER A 144 5.08 31.41 -7.48
N THR A 145 5.18 30.65 -8.57
CA THR A 145 5.63 31.20 -9.86
C THR A 145 4.72 30.68 -10.98
N CYS A 146 3.46 31.11 -10.96
CA CYS A 146 2.70 31.22 -12.20
C CYS A 146 3.02 32.60 -12.80
N CYS A 147 3.43 32.59 -14.05
CA CYS A 147 4.04 33.68 -14.78
C CYS A 147 3.11 34.89 -14.94
N SER A 148 3.69 36.08 -14.82
CA SER A 148 3.07 37.35 -15.23
C SER A 148 3.17 37.54 -16.75
N GLU A 149 2.03 37.92 -17.33
CA GLU A 149 1.81 38.87 -18.43
C GLU A 149 2.58 38.72 -19.76
N THR A 150 1.81 38.50 -20.84
CA THR A 150 1.57 39.52 -21.87
C THR A 150 0.24 39.28 -22.56
#